data_AF-A0A8B9ADM3-F1
#
_entry.id   AF-A0A8B9ADM3-F1
#
_cell.length_a   1.000
_cell.length_b   1.000
_cell.length_c   1.000
_cell.angle_alpha   90.00
_cell.angle_beta   90.00
_cell.angle_gamma   90.00
#
_symmetry.space_group_name_H-M   'P 1'
#
loop_
_entity.id
_entity.type
_entity.pdbx_description
1 polymer ?
#
loop_
_entity_poly.entity_id
_entity_poly.type
_entity_poly.pdbx_seq_one_letter_code
_entity_poly.pdbx_strand_id
1 'polypeptide(L)'
;MQKERKDTPYMGTKESLPLWLHISCSILEFLPLSQMDLLKSMLVLILVAFIGCFNGESKLLDECSSDSDCEAGLYCFSCSQGFSGSRCVRSAITDQFKLLNNSLPFNKYAYLTTHNSYAIDGEPSHTGVPRNAFTNQEDTVTQQLNNGVRALMLDTYDFKDDVWLCHSSGGKCFNITAFEPAIDTMKEIEAFLSTNPSEIVTLILEDYVQAANGLTKVFNESGLLEYWFPVSNMPQNGEDWPLVHDMVSNNHRLIVFTSIESKQDTEGIAYQWNYMVENQWRSATRIYHIIMVQMPQLSVGRNPKAVIGVSNELQAMMAMME
;
A
#
# COMPACT_ATOMS: atom_id res chain seq x y z
N MET A 1 4.58 -4.96 22.38
CA MET A 1 5.33 -6.22 22.59
C MET A 1 6.30 -6.37 21.44
N GLN A 2 7.58 -6.10 21.69
CA GLN A 2 8.62 -6.38 20.73
C GLN A 2 8.76 -7.90 20.57
N LYS A 3 8.84 -8.39 19.34
CA LYS A 3 9.35 -9.73 19.07
C LYS A 3 10.72 -9.59 18.42
N GLU A 4 11.72 -9.82 19.25
CA GLU A 4 13.13 -9.78 18.92
C GLU A 4 13.51 -10.77 17.81
N ARG A 5 14.42 -10.29 16.97
CA ARG A 5 15.29 -11.04 16.09
C ARG A 5 16.25 -11.88 16.95
N LYS A 6 16.24 -13.20 16.82
CA LYS A 6 17.26 -14.08 17.40
C LYS A 6 18.16 -14.62 16.30
N ASP A 7 19.32 -13.98 16.17
CA ASP A 7 20.53 -14.59 15.63
C ASP A 7 21.38 -15.07 16.80
N THR A 8 21.85 -16.32 16.78
CA THR A 8 23.15 -16.73 17.37
C THR A 8 23.54 -18.16 16.96
N PRO A 9 24.85 -18.48 16.97
CA PRO A 9 25.48 -19.34 15.95
C PRO A 9 25.82 -20.78 16.40
N TYR A 10 26.16 -21.58 15.40
CA TYR A 10 26.78 -22.91 15.47
C TYR A 10 28.11 -22.93 16.27
N MET A 11 28.24 -23.84 17.22
CA MET A 11 29.47 -24.64 17.44
C MET A 11 29.13 -25.88 18.28
N GLY A 12 29.56 -27.06 17.81
CA GLY A 12 29.10 -28.36 18.32
C GLY A 12 29.96 -28.96 19.43
N THR A 13 29.40 -30.01 20.05
CA THR A 13 30.15 -31.11 20.71
C THR A 13 29.35 -32.41 20.63
N LYS A 14 30.10 -33.51 20.69
CA LYS A 14 29.81 -34.90 20.30
C LYS A 14 28.73 -35.66 21.08
N GLU A 15 28.20 -36.66 20.35
CA GLU A 15 27.82 -38.02 20.77
C GLU A 15 26.67 -38.23 21.76
N SER A 16 25.56 -38.76 21.24
CA SER A 16 24.98 -40.03 21.70
C SER A 16 23.88 -40.51 20.74
N LEU A 17 24.10 -41.63 20.04
CA LEU A 17 23.05 -42.38 19.34
C LEU A 17 22.19 -43.16 20.35
N PRO A 18 20.85 -43.21 20.18
CA PRO A 18 20.10 -44.35 20.68
C PRO A 18 19.06 -44.93 19.70
N LEU A 19 19.18 -46.25 19.51
CA LEU A 19 18.11 -47.25 19.62
C LEU A 19 16.92 -47.28 18.63
N TRP A 20 17.12 -47.02 17.33
CA TRP A 20 16.20 -47.50 16.29
C TRP A 20 16.87 -48.27 15.14
N LEU A 21 18.17 -48.58 15.26
CA LEU A 21 18.95 -49.29 14.23
C LEU A 21 19.02 -50.82 14.39
N HIS A 22 18.23 -51.41 15.28
CA HIS A 22 18.13 -52.87 15.41
C HIS A 22 16.68 -53.34 15.44
N ILE A 23 15.97 -53.17 14.33
CA ILE A 23 14.83 -54.03 13.98
C ILE A 23 14.98 -54.46 12.52
N SER A 24 15.36 -55.73 12.38
CA SER A 24 15.22 -56.61 11.20
C SER A 24 15.90 -56.21 9.88
N CYS A 25 17.22 -56.34 9.87
CA CYS A 25 17.95 -56.90 8.72
C CYS A 25 17.61 -58.41 8.62
N SER A 26 16.40 -58.76 8.18
CA SER A 26 16.01 -60.17 7.86
C SER A 26 14.83 -60.30 6.89
N ILE A 27 14.44 -59.24 6.16
CA ILE A 27 13.38 -59.32 5.13
C ILE A 27 13.90 -58.81 3.77
N LEU A 28 15.18 -59.03 3.48
CA LEU A 28 15.80 -58.67 2.20
C LEU A 28 16.41 -59.87 1.44
N GLU A 29 16.06 -61.10 1.85
CA GLU A 29 16.50 -62.32 1.15
C GLU A 29 15.41 -63.00 0.30
N PHE A 30 14.18 -62.47 0.22
CA PHE A 30 13.14 -63.05 -0.62
C PHE A 30 12.27 -62.02 -1.33
N LEU A 31 12.89 -61.08 -2.05
CA LEU A 31 12.21 -60.37 -3.12
C LEU A 31 12.96 -60.60 -4.43
N PRO A 32 12.29 -61.03 -5.51
CA PRO A 32 12.95 -61.26 -6.79
C PRO A 32 13.63 -59.97 -7.27
N LEU A 33 14.77 -60.08 -7.96
CA LEU A 33 15.55 -58.93 -8.47
C LEU A 33 14.70 -57.87 -9.18
N SER A 34 13.54 -58.25 -9.74
CA SER A 34 12.59 -57.35 -10.41
C SER A 34 11.87 -56.34 -9.49
N GLN A 35 11.77 -56.56 -8.17
CA GLN A 35 11.10 -55.64 -7.26
C GLN A 35 12.04 -54.58 -6.64
N MET A 36 13.34 -54.85 -6.57
CA MET A 36 14.32 -53.88 -6.10
C MET A 36 14.52 -52.72 -7.09
N ASP A 37 14.42 -53.00 -8.40
CA ASP A 37 14.47 -51.98 -9.44
C ASP A 37 13.20 -51.10 -9.46
N LEU A 38 12.06 -51.67 -9.08
CA LEU A 38 10.78 -50.96 -8.93
C LEU A 38 10.79 -50.04 -7.71
N LEU A 39 11.33 -50.50 -6.58
CA LEU A 39 11.48 -49.68 -5.38
C LEU A 39 12.50 -48.56 -5.57
N LYS A 40 13.63 -48.85 -6.23
CA LYS A 40 14.63 -47.83 -6.61
C LYS A 40 14.06 -46.84 -7.63
N SER A 41 13.32 -47.30 -8.63
CA SER A 41 12.61 -46.41 -9.58
C SER A 41 11.58 -45.54 -8.88
N MET A 42 10.81 -46.08 -7.92
CA MET A 42 9.87 -45.27 -7.11
C MET A 42 10.61 -44.27 -6.23
N LEU A 43 11.72 -44.65 -5.60
CA LEU A 43 12.52 -43.75 -4.77
C LEU A 43 13.16 -42.63 -5.62
N VAL A 44 13.63 -42.96 -6.83
CA VAL A 44 14.17 -41.99 -7.80
C VAL A 44 13.06 -41.09 -8.34
N LEU A 45 11.87 -41.62 -8.65
CA LEU A 45 10.70 -40.81 -9.04
C LEU A 45 10.24 -39.87 -7.92
N ILE A 46 10.27 -40.33 -6.66
CA ILE A 46 9.96 -39.50 -5.50
C ILE A 46 11.06 -38.43 -5.31
N LEU A 47 12.34 -38.78 -5.41
CA LEU A 47 13.45 -37.82 -5.36
C LEU A 47 13.40 -36.80 -6.52
N VAL A 48 13.08 -37.22 -7.74
CA VAL A 48 12.95 -36.34 -8.91
C VAL A 48 11.70 -35.45 -8.81
N ALA A 49 10.60 -35.96 -8.23
CA ALA A 49 9.42 -35.16 -7.93
C ALA A 49 9.68 -34.12 -6.82
N PHE A 50 10.51 -34.44 -5.82
CA PHE A 50 10.95 -33.49 -4.80
C PHE A 50 11.95 -32.46 -5.34
N ILE A 51 12.83 -32.83 -6.28
CA ILE A 51 13.79 -31.89 -6.91
C ILE A 51 13.08 -30.96 -7.91
N GLY A 52 11.96 -31.38 -8.50
CA GLY A 52 11.20 -30.59 -9.49
C GLY A 52 10.44 -29.38 -8.94
N CYS A 53 10.42 -29.15 -7.63
CA CYS A 53 9.69 -28.04 -7.01
C CYS A 53 10.58 -26.92 -6.43
N PHE A 54 11.91 -26.97 -6.58
CA PHE A 54 12.84 -26.01 -5.96
C PHE A 54 13.64 -25.15 -6.95
N ASN A 55 13.23 -25.13 -8.22
CA ASN A 55 13.81 -24.18 -9.17
C ASN A 55 12.92 -22.95 -9.13
N GLY A 56 13.46 -21.79 -8.73
CA GLY A 56 12.79 -20.48 -8.65
C GLY A 56 12.22 -19.99 -9.98
N GLU A 57 11.28 -20.75 -10.54
CA GLU A 57 10.60 -20.56 -11.82
C GLU A 57 9.08 -20.39 -11.62
N SER A 58 8.57 -20.49 -10.38
CA SER A 58 7.16 -20.27 -10.09
C SER A 58 6.82 -18.81 -10.39
N LYS A 59 5.83 -18.63 -11.25
CA LYS A 59 5.38 -17.34 -11.77
C LYS A 59 4.44 -16.67 -10.80
N LEU A 60 4.05 -15.45 -11.13
CA LEU A 60 3.04 -14.71 -10.39
C LEU A 60 1.76 -15.56 -10.15
N LEU A 61 1.35 -15.64 -8.89
CA LEU A 61 0.22 -16.42 -8.35
C LEU A 61 0.39 -17.95 -8.28
N ASP A 62 1.54 -18.50 -8.68
CA ASP A 62 1.85 -19.91 -8.47
C ASP A 62 2.03 -20.21 -6.97
N GLU A 63 1.71 -21.42 -6.55
CA GLU A 63 1.89 -21.84 -5.15
C GLU A 63 3.38 -21.90 -4.79
N CYS A 64 3.70 -21.52 -3.56
CA CYS A 64 5.05 -21.52 -3.04
C CYS A 64 5.07 -21.94 -1.58
N SER A 65 6.22 -22.38 -1.11
CA SER A 65 6.50 -22.63 0.31
C SER A 65 7.53 -21.64 0.88
N SER A 66 8.39 -21.08 0.02
CA SER A 66 9.44 -20.13 0.38
C SER A 66 9.77 -19.19 -0.78
N ASP A 67 10.43 -18.06 -0.48
CA ASP A 67 10.80 -17.05 -1.50
C ASP A 67 11.66 -17.61 -2.63
N SER A 68 12.47 -18.65 -2.36
CA SER A 68 13.31 -19.30 -3.37
C SER A 68 12.53 -20.07 -4.43
N ASP A 69 11.24 -20.35 -4.19
CA ASP A 69 10.39 -21.05 -5.15
C ASP A 69 9.94 -20.11 -6.26
N CYS A 70 10.01 -18.79 -6.05
CA CYS A 70 9.47 -17.78 -6.94
C CYS A 70 10.50 -17.21 -7.93
N GLU A 71 10.04 -16.74 -9.09
CA GLU A 71 10.89 -16.05 -10.06
C GLU A 71 11.47 -14.74 -9.49
N ALA A 72 12.56 -14.25 -10.10
CA ALA A 72 13.22 -13.03 -9.66
C ALA A 72 12.26 -11.83 -9.60
N GLY A 73 12.18 -11.18 -8.44
CA GLY A 73 11.27 -10.06 -8.19
C GLY A 73 9.95 -10.45 -7.51
N LEU A 74 9.71 -11.75 -7.34
CA LEU A 74 8.61 -12.29 -6.56
C LEU A 74 9.09 -12.81 -5.20
N TYR A 75 8.14 -12.94 -4.26
CA TYR A 75 8.36 -13.54 -2.94
C TYR A 75 7.13 -14.38 -2.56
N CYS A 76 7.31 -15.29 -1.62
CA CYS A 76 6.27 -16.22 -1.23
C CYS A 76 5.41 -15.64 -0.10
N PHE A 77 4.14 -15.37 -0.39
CA PHE A 77 3.25 -14.69 0.54
C PHE A 77 1.95 -15.46 0.73
N SER A 78 1.41 -15.43 1.96
CA SER A 78 0.07 -15.96 2.25
C SER A 78 -0.87 -14.83 2.67
N CYS A 79 -2.05 -14.80 2.05
CA CYS A 79 -3.13 -13.88 2.39
C CYS A 79 -4.40 -14.68 2.67
N SER A 80 -4.65 -15.03 3.93
CA SER A 80 -5.77 -15.89 4.34
C SER A 80 -7.16 -15.34 3.93
N GLN A 81 -7.27 -14.04 3.72
CA GLN A 81 -8.49 -13.36 3.30
C GLN A 81 -8.68 -13.37 1.77
N GLY A 82 -7.58 -13.47 1.01
CA GLY A 82 -7.58 -13.47 -0.45
C GLY A 82 -7.60 -14.88 -1.05
N PHE A 83 -6.70 -15.74 -0.60
CA PHE A 83 -6.46 -17.08 -1.16
C PHE A 83 -5.94 -18.06 -0.10
N SER A 84 -6.21 -19.36 -0.30
CA SER A 84 -5.66 -20.41 0.55
C SER A 84 -4.21 -20.72 0.15
N GLY A 85 -3.35 -20.93 1.15
CA GLY A 85 -1.93 -21.25 0.95
C GLY A 85 -1.05 -20.02 0.71
N SER A 86 0.22 -20.27 0.42
CA SER A 86 1.17 -19.24 0.01
C SER A 86 1.35 -19.25 -1.50
N ARG A 87 1.50 -18.08 -2.11
CA ARG A 87 1.70 -17.89 -3.54
C ARG A 87 2.82 -16.90 -3.81
N CYS A 88 3.46 -17.05 -4.97
CA CYS A 88 4.44 -16.09 -5.46
C CYS A 88 3.72 -14.79 -5.83
N VAL A 89 4.04 -13.71 -5.14
CA VAL A 89 3.48 -12.37 -5.37
C VAL A 89 4.61 -11.39 -5.62
N ARG A 90 4.32 -10.27 -6.30
CA ARG A 90 5.33 -9.21 -6.52
C ARG A 90 5.59 -8.47 -5.22
N SER A 91 6.85 -8.43 -4.78
CA SER A 91 7.31 -7.55 -3.67
C SER A 91 7.75 -6.20 -4.18
N ALA A 92 8.30 -6.18 -5.40
CA ALA A 92 8.87 -4.99 -5.96
C ALA A 92 7.75 -4.04 -6.36
N ILE A 93 7.62 -2.95 -5.60
CA ILE A 93 6.80 -1.82 -5.96
C ILE A 93 7.27 -1.27 -7.32
N THR A 94 6.34 -1.14 -8.26
CA THR A 94 6.61 -0.38 -9.47
C THR A 94 6.32 1.08 -9.17
N ASP A 95 7.37 1.87 -9.06
CA ASP A 95 7.23 3.32 -9.09
C ASP A 95 6.76 3.73 -10.49
N GLN A 96 5.50 4.15 -10.55
CA GLN A 96 4.80 4.49 -11.78
C GLN A 96 5.47 5.66 -12.51
N PHE A 97 6.04 6.60 -11.77
CA PHE A 97 6.75 7.74 -12.36
C PHE A 97 8.01 7.25 -13.09
N LYS A 98 8.82 6.41 -12.44
CA LYS A 98 10.04 5.82 -13.03
C LYS A 98 9.77 4.91 -14.22
N LEU A 99 8.66 4.16 -14.24
CA LEU A 99 8.34 3.23 -15.33
C LEU A 99 8.34 3.90 -16.71
N LEU A 100 7.89 5.16 -16.77
CA LEU A 100 7.78 5.95 -17.99
C LEU A 100 8.79 7.10 -18.02
N ASN A 101 9.89 6.98 -17.28
CA ASN A 101 10.95 7.99 -17.16
C ASN A 101 10.42 9.40 -16.85
N ASN A 102 9.37 9.50 -16.03
CA ASN A 102 8.72 10.77 -15.65
C ASN A 102 8.27 11.65 -16.85
N SER A 103 8.09 11.04 -18.03
CA SER A 103 7.94 11.77 -19.30
C SER A 103 6.51 12.16 -19.66
N LEU A 104 5.51 11.66 -18.93
CA LEU A 104 4.12 12.00 -19.20
C LEU A 104 3.62 13.17 -18.32
N PRO A 105 2.56 13.85 -18.73
CA PRO A 105 1.77 14.70 -17.84
C PRO A 105 1.30 13.94 -16.60
N PHE A 106 1.27 14.58 -15.44
CA PHE A 106 0.89 13.94 -14.17
C PHE A 106 -0.46 13.21 -14.23
N ASN A 107 -1.46 13.78 -14.92
CA ASN A 107 -2.79 13.18 -15.10
C ASN A 107 -2.83 11.99 -16.08
N LYS A 108 -1.68 11.53 -16.62
CA LYS A 108 -1.58 10.30 -17.43
C LYS A 108 -1.01 9.11 -16.66
N TYR A 109 -0.65 9.29 -15.39
CA TYR A 109 -0.25 8.20 -14.51
C TYR A 109 -1.46 7.63 -13.77
N ALA A 110 -1.41 6.33 -13.50
CA ALA A 110 -2.31 5.66 -12.58
C ALA A 110 -1.49 5.13 -11.40
N TYR A 111 -1.98 5.31 -10.19
CA TYR A 111 -1.28 4.88 -8.98
C TYR A 111 -2.25 4.56 -7.84
N LEU A 112 -1.71 3.82 -6.87
CA LEU A 112 -2.44 3.33 -5.71
C LEU A 112 -2.79 4.47 -4.74
N THR A 113 -4.04 4.47 -4.28
CA THR A 113 -4.59 5.37 -3.25
C THR A 113 -5.19 4.57 -2.11
N THR A 114 -4.97 5.00 -0.87
CA THR A 114 -5.58 4.37 0.32
C THR A 114 -6.65 5.27 0.93
N HIS A 115 -7.78 4.68 1.28
CA HIS A 115 -8.88 5.36 1.97
C HIS A 115 -8.62 5.38 3.48
N ASN A 116 -8.78 6.54 4.12
CA ASN A 116 -8.47 6.75 5.54
C ASN A 116 -7.12 6.14 5.90
N SER A 117 -6.06 6.61 5.23
CA SER A 117 -4.72 6.01 5.30
C SER A 117 -4.16 5.94 6.72
N TYR A 118 -4.61 6.83 7.60
CA TYR A 118 -4.25 6.90 9.00
C TYR A 118 -5.00 5.89 9.88
N ALA A 119 -6.03 5.23 9.36
CA ALA A 119 -6.92 4.39 10.15
C ALA A 119 -6.38 2.98 10.38
N ILE A 120 -5.33 2.86 11.20
CA ILE A 120 -4.52 1.63 11.30
C ILE A 120 -5.10 0.65 12.32
N ASP A 121 -5.13 -0.64 11.99
CA ASP A 121 -5.58 -1.68 12.91
C ASP A 121 -4.60 -1.91 14.05
N GLY A 122 -5.12 -1.98 15.28
CA GLY A 122 -4.33 -2.29 16.47
C GLY A 122 -3.35 -1.20 16.94
N GLU A 123 -3.34 -0.01 16.34
CA GLU A 123 -2.50 1.09 16.83
C GLU A 123 -2.94 1.60 18.22
N PRO A 124 -2.01 2.07 19.07
CA PRO A 124 -2.35 2.61 20.38
C PRO A 124 -3.24 3.86 20.30
N SER A 125 -4.08 4.09 21.31
CA SER A 125 -4.86 5.33 21.40
C SER A 125 -3.99 6.53 21.79
N HIS A 126 -4.01 7.59 20.99
CA HIS A 126 -3.37 8.87 21.31
C HIS A 126 -4.19 9.73 22.28
N THR A 127 -5.43 9.33 22.61
CA THR A 127 -6.29 10.07 23.56
C THR A 127 -6.33 9.47 24.96
N GLY A 128 -5.77 8.27 25.13
CA GLY A 128 -5.89 7.48 26.37
C GLY A 128 -7.26 6.81 26.55
N VAL A 129 -8.19 7.01 25.61
CA VAL A 129 -9.51 6.36 25.60
C VAL A 129 -9.50 5.24 24.56
N PRO A 130 -10.03 4.03 24.88
CA PRO A 130 -10.15 2.97 23.90
C PRO A 130 -10.91 3.42 22.64
N ARG A 131 -10.33 3.12 21.48
CA ARG A 131 -10.89 3.51 20.18
C ARG A 131 -12.10 2.65 19.84
N ASN A 132 -13.15 3.28 19.34
CA ASN A 132 -14.35 2.66 18.80
C ASN A 132 -14.71 3.35 17.48
N ALA A 133 -13.92 3.01 16.46
CA ALA A 133 -14.09 3.44 15.08
C ALA A 133 -13.55 2.32 14.18
N PHE A 134 -14.00 2.28 12.92
CA PHE A 134 -13.48 1.30 11.97
C PHE A 134 -12.05 1.64 11.57
N THR A 135 -11.25 0.61 11.37
CA THR A 135 -9.90 0.68 10.82
C THR A 135 -9.95 0.33 9.33
N ASN A 136 -9.05 0.89 8.54
CA ASN A 136 -8.98 0.71 7.09
C ASN A 136 -7.65 0.10 6.63
N GLN A 137 -6.58 0.27 7.41
CA GLN A 137 -5.22 -0.09 7.02
C GLN A 137 -4.58 -1.02 8.07
N GLU A 138 -3.65 -1.86 7.65
CA GLU A 138 -2.78 -2.66 8.54
C GLU A 138 -1.35 -2.09 8.59
N ASP A 139 -1.00 -1.25 7.61
CA ASP A 139 0.30 -0.62 7.44
C ASP A 139 0.29 0.83 7.90
N THR A 140 1.40 1.29 8.50
CA THR A 140 1.64 2.74 8.75
C THR A 140 1.65 3.53 7.44
N VAL A 141 1.47 4.86 7.52
CA VAL A 141 1.51 5.71 6.31
C VAL A 141 2.87 5.63 5.63
N THR A 142 3.96 5.59 6.40
CA THR A 142 5.30 5.32 5.87
C THR A 142 5.37 3.99 5.10
N GLN A 143 4.80 2.91 5.66
CA GLN A 143 4.78 1.61 4.98
C GLN A 143 3.93 1.65 3.72
N GLN A 144 2.75 2.27 3.75
CA GLN A 144 1.90 2.46 2.57
C GLN A 144 2.65 3.16 1.43
N LEU A 145 3.34 4.26 1.72
CA LEU A 145 4.14 5.00 0.73
C LEU A 145 5.31 4.15 0.19
N ASN A 146 6.02 3.44 1.07
CA ASN A 146 7.07 2.50 0.67
C ASN A 146 6.55 1.29 -0.12
N ASN A 147 5.26 0.95 0.04
CA ASN A 147 4.55 -0.11 -0.66
C ASN A 147 3.88 0.38 -1.96
N GLY A 148 4.22 1.59 -2.44
CA GLY A 148 3.82 2.09 -3.76
C GLY A 148 2.56 2.95 -3.77
N VAL A 149 1.96 3.24 -2.62
CA VAL A 149 0.89 4.23 -2.50
C VAL A 149 1.43 5.62 -2.87
N ARG A 150 0.72 6.35 -3.73
CA ARG A 150 1.08 7.74 -4.11
C ARG A 150 -0.07 8.73 -3.91
N ALA A 151 -1.18 8.27 -3.35
CA ALA A 151 -2.21 9.15 -2.83
C ALA A 151 -2.81 8.64 -1.52
N LEU A 152 -3.14 9.56 -0.62
CA LEU A 152 -3.67 9.27 0.72
C LEU A 152 -4.95 10.08 0.93
N MET A 153 -6.03 9.40 1.33
CA MET A 153 -7.25 10.09 1.78
C MET A 153 -7.23 10.23 3.30
N LEU A 154 -7.42 11.45 3.78
CA LEU A 154 -7.32 11.80 5.20
C LEU A 154 -8.57 12.59 5.63
N ASP A 155 -9.23 12.15 6.69
CA ASP A 155 -10.35 12.91 7.27
C ASP A 155 -9.80 13.82 8.36
N THR A 156 -9.91 15.12 8.15
CA THR A 156 -9.30 16.13 9.02
C THR A 156 -10.37 16.85 9.85
N TYR A 157 -10.16 16.97 11.16
CA TYR A 157 -11.12 17.55 12.09
C TYR A 157 -10.44 18.51 13.07
N ASP A 158 -11.17 19.54 13.48
CA ASP A 158 -10.81 20.27 14.71
C ASP A 158 -11.05 19.38 15.94
N PHE A 159 -10.01 19.15 16.72
CA PHE A 159 -10.10 18.38 17.97
C PHE A 159 -8.98 18.76 18.94
N LYS A 160 -9.33 18.93 20.22
CA LYS A 160 -8.36 19.29 21.28
C LYS A 160 -7.46 20.48 20.91
N ASP A 161 -8.06 21.53 20.35
CA ASP A 161 -7.41 22.77 19.93
C ASP A 161 -6.33 22.60 18.84
N ASP A 162 -6.37 21.48 18.09
CA ASP A 162 -5.50 21.23 16.95
C ASP A 162 -6.25 20.49 15.83
N VAL A 163 -5.57 20.20 14.71
CA VAL A 163 -6.11 19.35 13.64
C VAL A 163 -5.75 17.89 13.90
N TRP A 164 -6.76 17.03 13.87
CA TRP A 164 -6.64 15.59 14.09
C TRP A 164 -7.19 14.80 12.92
N LEU A 165 -6.71 13.58 12.79
CA LEU A 165 -7.29 12.58 11.91
C LEU A 165 -8.28 11.71 12.70
N CYS A 166 -9.53 11.66 12.23
CA CYS A 166 -10.60 10.99 12.95
C CYS A 166 -11.56 10.28 12.01
N HIS A 167 -11.82 9.00 12.26
CA HIS A 167 -12.87 8.29 11.52
C HIS A 167 -14.20 8.46 12.24
N SER A 168 -14.91 9.55 11.90
CA SER A 168 -16.11 9.98 12.62
C SER A 168 -17.25 10.39 11.69
N SER A 169 -18.34 10.90 12.28
CA SER A 169 -19.53 11.30 11.54
C SER A 169 -20.12 12.59 12.10
N GLY A 170 -20.83 13.34 11.25
CA GLY A 170 -21.46 14.60 11.64
C GLY A 170 -20.49 15.78 11.83
N GLY A 171 -19.29 15.71 11.22
CA GLY A 171 -18.31 16.79 11.23
C GLY A 171 -17.71 17.10 12.60
N LYS A 172 -17.68 16.12 13.51
CA LYS A 172 -17.06 16.26 14.83
C LYS A 172 -16.19 15.05 15.15
N CYS A 173 -15.04 15.31 15.75
CA CYS A 173 -14.18 14.28 16.29
C CYS A 173 -14.43 14.07 17.79
N PHE A 174 -14.30 12.82 18.25
CA PHE A 174 -14.47 12.42 19.64
C PHE A 174 -13.27 11.60 20.09
N ASN A 175 -13.01 11.51 21.40
CA ASN A 175 -11.87 10.73 21.92
C ASN A 175 -11.87 9.27 21.44
N ILE A 176 -13.05 8.67 21.23
CA ILE A 176 -13.22 7.29 20.77
C ILE A 176 -13.05 7.13 19.24
N THR A 177 -13.13 8.21 18.47
CA THR A 177 -12.99 8.21 17.00
C THR A 177 -11.71 8.86 16.52
N ALA A 178 -10.94 9.49 17.41
CA ALA A 178 -9.65 10.09 17.14
C ALA A 178 -8.56 9.03 16.96
N PHE A 179 -7.80 9.16 15.87
CA PHE A 179 -6.66 8.30 15.58
C PHE A 179 -5.38 8.93 16.08
N GLU A 180 -4.98 10.05 15.48
CA GLU A 180 -3.76 10.78 15.83
C GLU A 180 -3.86 12.27 15.47
N PRO A 181 -3.01 13.14 16.06
CA PRO A 181 -2.80 14.49 15.56
C PRO A 181 -2.33 14.46 14.09
N ALA A 182 -2.90 15.31 13.24
CA ALA A 182 -2.59 15.28 11.80
C ALA A 182 -1.10 15.58 11.51
N ILE A 183 -0.43 16.32 12.40
CA ILE A 183 1.00 16.63 12.27
C ILE A 183 1.89 15.38 12.23
N ASP A 184 1.49 14.28 12.87
CA ASP A 184 2.31 13.06 12.92
C ASP A 184 2.32 12.37 11.56
N THR A 185 1.16 12.16 10.95
CA THR A 185 1.03 11.66 9.57
C THR A 185 1.72 12.57 8.55
N MET A 186 1.59 13.91 8.71
CA MET A 186 2.20 14.86 7.79
C MET A 186 3.73 14.83 7.85
N LYS A 187 4.31 14.51 9.02
CA LYS A 187 5.76 14.29 9.16
C LYS A 187 6.22 12.99 8.53
N GLU A 188 5.41 11.93 8.55
CA GLU A 188 5.72 10.71 7.79
C GLU A 188 5.80 10.98 6.28
N ILE A 189 4.85 11.77 5.76
CA ILE A 189 4.82 12.18 4.34
C ILE A 189 6.04 13.07 4.02
N GLU A 190 6.38 14.03 4.88
CA GLU A 190 7.57 14.88 4.69
C GLU A 190 8.84 14.04 4.65
N ALA A 191 9.04 13.14 5.62
CA ALA A 191 10.20 12.28 5.67
C ALA A 191 10.33 11.40 4.42
N PHE A 192 9.21 10.90 3.90
CA PHE A 192 9.16 10.17 2.64
C PHE A 192 9.59 11.03 1.46
N LEU A 193 9.01 12.23 1.28
CA LEU A 193 9.34 13.13 0.18
C LEU A 193 10.79 13.64 0.25
N SER A 194 11.32 13.87 1.46
CA SER A 194 12.70 14.28 1.70
C SER A 194 13.70 13.19 1.29
N THR A 195 13.39 11.93 1.62
CA THR A 195 14.25 10.78 1.29
C THR A 195 14.13 10.34 -0.17
N ASN A 196 13.00 10.64 -0.82
CA ASN A 196 12.70 10.17 -2.18
C ASN A 196 12.46 11.36 -3.14
N PRO A 197 13.53 11.99 -3.67
CA PRO A 197 13.43 13.25 -4.41
C PRO A 197 12.72 13.14 -5.77
N SER A 198 12.54 11.93 -6.30
CA SER A 198 11.81 11.69 -7.56
C SER A 198 10.31 11.50 -7.38
N GLU A 199 9.82 11.38 -6.15
CA GLU A 199 8.44 10.98 -5.87
C GLU A 199 7.52 12.18 -5.74
N ILE A 200 6.26 11.98 -6.12
CA ILE A 200 5.16 12.93 -5.92
C ILE A 200 4.09 12.23 -5.08
N VAL A 201 3.55 12.91 -4.07
CA VAL A 201 2.45 12.43 -3.23
C VAL A 201 1.24 13.33 -3.39
N THR A 202 0.05 12.72 -3.46
CA THR A 202 -1.23 13.43 -3.49
C THR A 202 -1.98 13.22 -2.18
N LEU A 203 -2.50 14.29 -1.59
CA LEU A 203 -3.39 14.22 -0.42
C LEU A 203 -4.80 14.64 -0.83
N ILE A 204 -5.79 13.88 -0.38
CA ILE A 204 -7.21 14.19 -0.58
C ILE A 204 -7.82 14.31 0.81
N LEU A 205 -8.21 15.52 1.18
CA LEU A 205 -8.69 15.83 2.52
C LEU A 205 -10.22 15.84 2.54
N GLU A 206 -10.81 14.90 3.27
CA GLU A 206 -12.18 15.06 3.74
C GLU A 206 -12.15 16.05 4.93
N ASP A 207 -12.40 17.31 4.61
CA ASP A 207 -12.09 18.44 5.47
C ASP A 207 -13.29 18.88 6.32
N TYR A 208 -13.15 18.72 7.64
CA TYR A 208 -14.07 19.21 8.66
C TYR A 208 -13.45 20.31 9.55
N VAL A 209 -12.26 20.82 9.20
CA VAL A 209 -11.52 21.85 9.94
C VAL A 209 -12.16 23.22 9.71
N GLN A 210 -12.78 23.76 10.76
CA GLN A 210 -13.39 25.09 10.79
C GLN A 210 -12.43 26.17 11.27
N ALA A 211 -11.40 25.81 12.04
CA ALA A 211 -10.37 26.75 12.48
C ALA A 211 -9.72 27.45 11.27
N ALA A 212 -9.67 28.79 11.33
CA ALA A 212 -9.04 29.58 10.28
C ALA A 212 -7.55 29.24 10.17
N ASN A 213 -7.10 28.89 8.96
CA ASN A 213 -5.74 28.45 8.67
C ASN A 213 -5.29 27.19 9.42
N GLY A 214 -6.23 26.37 9.92
CA GLY A 214 -5.90 25.15 10.67
C GLY A 214 -5.06 24.17 9.83
N LEU A 215 -5.44 23.93 8.58
CA LEU A 215 -4.69 23.06 7.67
C LEU A 215 -3.36 23.70 7.26
N THR A 216 -3.37 24.99 6.91
CA THR A 216 -2.16 25.75 6.56
C THR A 216 -1.12 25.69 7.68
N LYS A 217 -1.55 25.81 8.95
CA LYS A 217 -0.67 25.68 10.13
C LYS A 217 0.02 24.32 10.14
N VAL A 218 -0.73 23.22 9.99
CA VAL A 218 -0.19 21.86 10.01
C VAL A 218 0.82 21.64 8.88
N PHE A 219 0.51 22.07 7.65
CA PHE A 219 1.43 21.93 6.51
C PHE A 219 2.72 22.75 6.69
N ASN A 220 2.61 23.93 7.30
CA ASN A 220 3.78 24.74 7.61
C ASN A 220 4.65 24.10 8.70
N GLU A 221 4.03 23.59 9.77
CA GLU A 221 4.73 22.95 10.89
C GLU A 221 5.35 21.60 10.51
N SER A 222 4.77 20.88 9.54
CA SER A 222 5.34 19.63 9.04
C SER A 222 6.51 19.82 8.07
N GLY A 223 6.67 21.02 7.49
CA GLY A 223 7.67 21.30 6.43
C GLY A 223 7.18 20.99 5.01
N LEU A 224 5.96 20.48 4.85
CA LEU A 224 5.41 20.07 3.56
C LEU A 224 5.16 21.20 2.57
N LEU A 225 5.10 22.46 3.02
CA LEU A 225 5.00 23.61 2.11
C LEU A 225 6.19 23.73 1.15
N GLU A 226 7.34 23.14 1.48
CA GLU A 226 8.50 23.07 0.58
C GLU A 226 8.19 22.33 -0.72
N TYR A 227 7.26 21.36 -0.68
CA TYR A 227 6.92 20.49 -1.81
C TYR A 227 5.64 20.92 -2.53
N TRP A 228 4.99 21.99 -2.08
CA TRP A 228 3.62 22.33 -2.46
C TRP A 228 3.45 22.66 -3.94
N PHE A 229 2.53 21.99 -4.62
CA PHE A 229 2.10 22.35 -5.98
C PHE A 229 1.00 23.42 -5.90
N PRO A 230 1.23 24.65 -6.39
CA PRO A 230 0.29 25.76 -6.19
C PRO A 230 -0.92 25.67 -7.11
N VAL A 231 -2.10 26.06 -6.60
CA VAL A 231 -3.36 26.12 -7.36
C VAL A 231 -3.25 26.97 -8.64
N SER A 232 -2.45 28.05 -8.61
CA SER A 232 -2.22 28.91 -9.78
C SER A 232 -1.60 28.18 -10.98
N ASN A 233 -0.92 27.06 -10.73
CA ASN A 233 -0.26 26.25 -11.76
C ASN A 233 -1.08 25.00 -12.12
N MET A 234 -2.24 24.78 -11.50
CA MET A 234 -3.11 23.66 -11.84
C MET A 234 -3.84 23.95 -13.15
N PRO A 235 -3.91 22.97 -14.08
CA PRO A 235 -4.55 23.15 -15.37
C PRO A 235 -6.06 23.39 -15.24
N GLN A 236 -6.64 23.98 -16.29
CA GLN A 236 -8.06 24.25 -16.40
C GLN A 236 -8.62 23.65 -17.71
N ASN A 237 -9.95 23.57 -17.80
CA ASN A 237 -10.69 23.04 -18.95
C ASN A 237 -10.24 21.67 -19.49
N GLY A 238 -9.74 20.78 -18.64
CA GLY A 238 -9.32 19.42 -19.01
C GLY A 238 -7.93 19.35 -19.63
N GLU A 239 -7.15 20.43 -19.57
CA GLU A 239 -5.77 20.44 -20.04
C GLU A 239 -4.88 19.48 -19.24
N ASP A 240 -3.78 19.09 -19.88
CA ASP A 240 -2.78 18.23 -19.25
C ASP A 240 -2.07 18.96 -18.11
N TRP A 241 -1.78 18.21 -17.05
CA TRP A 241 -0.94 18.69 -15.96
C TRP A 241 0.50 18.84 -16.44
N PRO A 242 1.37 19.56 -15.72
CA PRO A 242 2.79 19.58 -16.04
C PRO A 242 3.38 18.16 -16.12
N LEU A 243 4.46 18.04 -16.89
CA LEU A 243 5.21 16.79 -16.96
C LEU A 243 5.77 16.45 -15.58
N VAL A 244 5.75 15.17 -15.22
CA VAL A 244 6.25 14.74 -13.90
C VAL A 244 7.71 15.12 -13.70
N HIS A 245 8.55 15.06 -14.74
CA HIS A 245 9.93 15.52 -14.63
C HIS A 245 10.04 17.01 -14.29
N ASP A 246 9.13 17.85 -14.77
CA ASP A 246 9.13 19.29 -14.49
C ASP A 246 8.63 19.56 -13.07
N MET A 247 7.60 18.83 -12.62
CA MET A 247 7.13 18.91 -11.24
C MET A 247 8.23 18.55 -10.24
N VAL A 248 8.92 17.44 -10.48
CA VAL A 248 10.06 16.99 -9.67
C VAL A 248 11.20 18.02 -9.70
N SER A 249 11.56 18.52 -10.88
CA SER A 249 12.67 19.49 -11.03
C SER A 249 12.39 20.82 -10.34
N ASN A 250 11.12 21.22 -10.24
CA ASN A 250 10.69 22.42 -9.51
C ASN A 250 10.34 22.15 -8.04
N ASN A 251 10.58 20.93 -7.54
CA ASN A 251 10.21 20.47 -6.21
C ASN A 251 8.71 20.57 -5.89
N HIS A 252 7.82 20.66 -6.89
CA HIS A 252 6.37 20.63 -6.70
C HIS A 252 5.89 19.18 -6.61
N ARG A 253 6.18 18.54 -5.47
CA ARG A 253 6.04 17.09 -5.24
C ARG A 253 4.91 16.72 -4.27
N LEU A 254 4.14 17.69 -3.82
CA LEU A 254 2.95 17.50 -3.00
C LEU A 254 1.75 18.21 -3.64
N ILE A 255 0.74 17.44 -4.01
CA ILE A 255 -0.55 17.97 -4.48
C ILE A 255 -1.58 17.74 -3.39
N VAL A 256 -2.34 18.78 -3.01
CA VAL A 256 -3.32 18.68 -1.94
C VAL A 256 -4.68 19.16 -2.41
N PHE A 257 -5.68 18.31 -2.22
CA PHE A 257 -7.09 18.60 -2.49
C PHE A 257 -7.89 18.61 -1.18
N THR A 258 -8.94 19.44 -1.13
CA THR A 258 -9.89 19.52 -0.01
C THR A 258 -11.33 19.40 -0.50
N SER A 259 -12.19 18.82 0.33
CA SER A 259 -13.63 18.74 0.10
C SER A 259 -14.37 20.06 0.32
N ILE A 260 -13.71 21.12 0.81
CA ILE A 260 -14.30 22.43 1.12
C ILE A 260 -13.91 23.49 0.08
N GLU A 261 -14.89 24.00 -0.67
CA GLU A 261 -14.66 24.95 -1.78
C GLU A 261 -13.95 26.24 -1.35
N SER A 262 -14.34 26.83 -0.23
CA SER A 262 -13.79 28.10 0.25
C SER A 262 -12.31 28.05 0.62
N LYS A 263 -11.76 26.85 0.89
CA LYS A 263 -10.34 26.66 1.25
C LYS A 263 -9.39 26.91 0.07
N GLN A 264 -9.90 26.86 -1.16
CA GLN A 264 -9.10 27.23 -2.33
C GLN A 264 -8.73 28.70 -2.32
N ASP A 265 -9.66 29.58 -1.98
CA ASP A 265 -9.42 31.02 -1.95
C ASP A 265 -8.80 31.46 -0.62
N THR A 266 -9.15 30.82 0.49
CA THR A 266 -8.71 31.23 1.82
C THR A 266 -7.37 30.66 2.24
N GLU A 267 -7.05 29.42 1.85
CA GLU A 267 -5.83 28.70 2.24
C GLU A 267 -4.98 28.25 1.04
N GLY A 268 -5.46 28.43 -0.20
CA GLY A 268 -4.74 27.97 -1.39
C GLY A 268 -4.76 26.44 -1.58
N ILE A 269 -5.70 25.74 -0.94
CA ILE A 269 -5.86 24.28 -1.04
C ILE A 269 -6.90 23.97 -2.12
N ALA A 270 -6.53 23.20 -3.13
CA ALA A 270 -7.37 22.99 -4.32
C ALA A 270 -8.72 22.32 -3.97
N TYR A 271 -9.83 22.90 -4.42
CA TYR A 271 -11.13 22.26 -4.23
C TYR A 271 -11.24 21.02 -5.10
N GLN A 272 -11.36 19.83 -4.49
CA GLN A 272 -11.19 18.55 -5.19
C GLN A 272 -12.11 18.42 -6.41
N TRP A 273 -13.36 18.89 -6.32
CA TRP A 273 -14.35 18.72 -7.40
C TRP A 273 -14.10 19.62 -8.62
N ASN A 274 -13.16 20.57 -8.53
CA ASN A 274 -12.64 21.27 -9.71
C ASN A 274 -11.66 20.39 -10.51
N TYR A 275 -11.02 19.39 -9.89
CA TYR A 275 -9.88 18.67 -10.48
C TYR A 275 -10.02 17.15 -10.51
N MET A 276 -11.04 16.60 -9.84
CA MET A 276 -11.22 15.16 -9.66
C MET A 276 -12.63 14.72 -10.03
N VAL A 277 -12.73 13.48 -10.56
CA VAL A 277 -13.99 12.78 -10.78
C VAL A 277 -13.91 11.42 -10.10
N GLU A 278 -14.90 11.10 -9.28
CA GLU A 278 -15.04 9.80 -8.64
C GLU A 278 -16.12 8.98 -9.36
N ASN A 279 -15.85 7.71 -9.63
CA ASN A 279 -16.88 6.80 -10.14
C ASN A 279 -17.85 6.36 -9.03
N GLN A 280 -19.09 6.01 -9.40
CA GLN A 280 -20.06 5.53 -8.42
C GLN A 280 -19.67 4.16 -7.90
N TRP A 281 -19.63 4.00 -6.58
CA TRP A 281 -19.52 2.71 -5.91
C TRP A 281 -20.64 1.77 -6.35
N ARG A 282 -20.30 0.66 -7.03
CA ARG A 282 -21.22 -0.46 -7.28
C ARG A 282 -20.91 -1.59 -6.32
N SER A 283 -21.76 -1.75 -5.31
CA SER A 283 -21.70 -2.84 -4.33
C SER A 283 -21.80 -4.20 -5.02
N ALA A 284 -20.66 -4.84 -5.31
CA ALA A 284 -20.58 -6.28 -5.45
C ALA A 284 -19.14 -6.79 -5.22
N THR A 285 -18.93 -7.33 -4.02
CA THR A 285 -17.97 -8.41 -3.70
C THR A 285 -16.56 -8.02 -3.24
N ARG A 286 -16.33 -8.31 -1.93
CA ARG A 286 -15.08 -8.39 -1.15
C ARG A 286 -14.28 -7.10 -0.93
N ILE A 287 -14.06 -6.82 0.35
CA ILE A 287 -13.42 -5.64 0.94
C ILE A 287 -11.97 -5.57 0.47
N TYR A 288 -11.67 -4.63 -0.42
CA TYR A 288 -10.34 -4.07 -0.57
C TYR A 288 -10.52 -2.55 -0.50
N HIS A 289 -9.95 -1.89 0.51
CA HIS A 289 -10.02 -0.43 0.74
C HIS A 289 -9.03 0.35 -0.14
N ILE A 290 -8.77 -0.19 -1.33
CA ILE A 290 -7.82 0.35 -2.28
C ILE A 290 -8.62 1.12 -3.33
N ILE A 291 -8.26 2.39 -3.47
CA ILE A 291 -8.80 3.28 -4.48
C ILE A 291 -7.73 3.47 -5.54
N MET A 292 -8.11 3.31 -6.79
CA MET A 292 -7.21 3.44 -7.93
C MET A 292 -7.43 4.80 -8.54
N VAL A 293 -6.42 5.67 -8.54
CA VAL A 293 -6.52 6.92 -9.28
C VAL A 293 -6.30 6.58 -10.75
N GLN A 294 -7.40 6.44 -11.51
CA GLN A 294 -7.40 6.21 -12.95
C GLN A 294 -8.49 7.06 -13.60
N MET A 295 -8.15 7.72 -14.71
CA MET A 295 -9.11 8.46 -15.54
C MET A 295 -10.28 7.55 -16.00
N PRO A 296 -11.55 7.92 -15.74
CA PRO A 296 -12.67 7.26 -16.37
C PRO A 296 -12.76 7.69 -17.84
N GLN A 297 -13.22 6.78 -18.71
CA GLN A 297 -13.97 7.24 -19.88
C GLN A 297 -15.21 7.98 -19.34
N LEU A 298 -15.33 9.25 -19.70
CA LEU A 298 -16.38 10.18 -19.27
C LEU A 298 -17.74 9.48 -19.07
N SER A 299 -18.21 9.42 -17.82
CA SER A 299 -19.62 9.13 -17.53
C SER A 299 -20.29 10.38 -16.95
N VAL A 300 -21.54 10.55 -17.36
CA VAL A 300 -22.28 11.82 -17.45
C VAL A 300 -22.60 12.42 -16.06
N GLY A 301 -22.31 13.71 -15.85
CA GLY A 301 -23.00 14.50 -14.82
C GLY A 301 -22.33 15.78 -14.28
N ARG A 302 -21.00 15.91 -14.35
CA ARG A 302 -20.27 17.13 -13.92
C ARG A 302 -19.07 17.38 -14.84
N ASN A 303 -18.83 18.65 -15.19
CA ASN A 303 -17.69 19.08 -16.01
C ASN A 303 -16.57 19.64 -15.10
N PRO A 304 -15.63 18.80 -14.63
CA PRO A 304 -14.50 19.29 -13.85
C PRO A 304 -13.58 20.17 -14.70
N LYS A 305 -12.84 21.07 -14.06
CA LYS A 305 -11.87 21.95 -14.72
C LYS A 305 -10.57 21.21 -15.08
N ALA A 306 -10.20 20.12 -14.42
CA ALA A 306 -9.22 19.15 -14.92
C ALA A 306 -9.59 17.77 -14.39
N VAL A 307 -9.08 16.67 -14.98
CA VAL A 307 -9.53 15.32 -14.59
C VAL A 307 -8.38 14.49 -14.05
N ILE A 308 -8.38 14.28 -12.74
CA ILE A 308 -7.80 13.11 -12.08
C ILE A 308 -8.98 12.18 -11.75
N GLY A 309 -8.93 10.96 -12.25
CA GLY A 309 -9.99 9.99 -11.99
C GLY A 309 -9.72 9.20 -10.71
N VAL A 310 -10.75 8.98 -9.90
CA VAL A 310 -10.68 8.16 -8.67
C VAL A 310 -11.66 6.99 -8.88
N SER A 311 -11.13 5.77 -8.91
CA SER A 311 -11.86 4.53 -9.16
C SER A 311 -11.85 3.63 -7.95
N ASN A 312 -13.04 3.22 -7.53
CA ASN A 312 -13.21 2.24 -6.45
C ASN A 312 -13.37 0.79 -6.96
N GLU A 313 -13.05 0.51 -8.24
CA GLU A 313 -13.29 -0.80 -8.87
C GLU A 313 -12.07 -1.74 -8.80
N LEU A 314 -12.30 -2.97 -8.31
CA LEU A 314 -11.30 -4.06 -8.22
C LEU A 314 -10.65 -4.42 -9.56
N GLN A 315 -11.34 -4.21 -10.69
CA GLN A 315 -10.79 -4.47 -12.02
C GLN A 315 -9.61 -3.55 -12.38
N ALA A 316 -9.60 -2.31 -11.88
CA ALA A 316 -8.46 -1.40 -12.05
C ALA A 316 -7.24 -1.88 -11.25
N MET A 317 -7.45 -2.48 -10.08
CA MET A 317 -6.37 -3.08 -9.28
C MET A 317 -5.71 -4.27 -9.99
N MET A 318 -6.50 -5.13 -10.65
CA MET A 318 -5.95 -6.27 -11.39
C MET A 318 -5.11 -5.84 -12.60
N ALA A 319 -5.51 -4.78 -13.29
CA ALA A 319 -4.77 -4.25 -14.45
C ALA A 319 -3.40 -3.63 -14.10
N MET A 320 -3.14 -3.30 -12.82
CA MET A 320 -1.79 -2.90 -12.37
C MET A 320 -0.94 -4.08 -11.85
N MET A 321 -1.57 -5.23 -11.60
CA MET A 321 -0.86 -6.45 -11.17
C MET A 321 -0.42 -7.33 -12.35
N GLU A 322 -1.00 -7.13 -13.54
CA GLU A 322 -0.62 -7.76 -14.82
C GLU A 322 0.46 -6.95 -15.55
#